data_AF-A0A7C1TDJ8-F1
#
_entry.id   AF-A0A7C1TDJ8-F1
#
_cell.length_a   1.000
_cell.length_b   1.000
_cell.length_c   1.000
_cell.angle_alpha   90.00
_cell.angle_beta   90.00
_cell.angle_gamma   90.00
#
_symmetry.space_group_name_H-M   'P 1'
#
loop_
_entity.id
_entity.type
_entity.pdbx_description
1 polymer ?
#
loop_
_entity_poly.entity_id
_entity_poly.type
_entity_poly.pdbx_seq_one_letter_code
_entity_poly.pdbx_strand_id
1 'polypeptide(L)'
;MDFRAFTIYIRIPGSVLLFAMAIISSSAVAHKLCADCHINSSPDSLTAELIAPLPDLCLSCHDNRTGLNEHVTDVVPSMIVPQELPLLNGILSCTTCHDPHATSGGQLRVNASRLCIACHRK
;
A
#
# COMPACT_ATOMS: atom_id res chain seq x y z
N MET A 1 29.87 -17.53 17.16
CA MET A 1 30.49 -16.23 16.78
C MET A 1 30.20 -15.30 17.95
N ASP A 2 31.17 -15.17 18.85
CA ASP A 2 31.00 -14.58 20.18
C ASP A 2 30.81 -13.06 20.15
N PHE A 3 29.70 -12.57 20.70
CA PHE A 3 29.51 -11.14 21.00
C PHE A 3 29.87 -10.87 22.46
N ARG A 4 31.05 -10.28 22.68
CA ARG A 4 31.46 -9.78 24.01
C ARG A 4 30.71 -8.47 24.27
N ALA A 5 29.65 -8.52 25.07
CA ALA A 5 28.98 -7.35 25.59
C ALA A 5 29.88 -6.67 26.64
N PHE A 6 30.36 -5.46 26.34
CA PHE A 6 31.01 -4.60 27.33
C PHE A 6 29.93 -4.06 28.28
N THR A 7 29.84 -4.63 29.47
CA THR A 7 28.96 -4.14 30.54
C THR A 7 29.59 -2.91 31.19
N ILE A 8 29.15 -1.71 30.80
CA ILE A 8 29.47 -0.47 31.53
C ILE A 8 28.48 -0.37 32.71
N TYR A 9 28.94 -0.70 33.91
CA TYR A 9 28.16 -0.60 35.15
C TYR A 9 28.32 0.80 35.75
N ILE A 10 27.44 1.74 35.40
CA ILE A 10 27.33 3.01 36.14
C ILE A 10 26.37 2.78 37.31
N ARG A 11 26.92 2.74 38.53
CA ARG A 11 26.18 2.51 39.77
C ARG A 11 25.73 3.85 40.35
N ILE A 12 24.46 4.21 40.14
CA ILE A 12 23.80 5.33 40.82
C ILE A 12 22.94 4.74 41.96
N PRO A 13 23.14 5.13 43.23
CA PRO A 13 22.37 4.58 44.34
C PRO A 13 21.02 5.30 44.41
N GLY A 14 19.92 4.53 44.42
CA GLY A 14 18.63 5.03 44.86
C GLY A 14 17.86 5.86 43.84
N SER A 15 17.52 5.26 42.69
CA SER A 15 16.44 5.78 41.85
C SER A 15 15.78 4.60 41.14
N VAL A 16 14.48 4.45 41.38
CA VAL A 16 13.58 3.47 40.79
C VAL A 16 13.90 3.31 39.30
N LEU A 17 14.19 2.09 38.83
CA LEU A 17 14.27 1.79 37.40
C LEU A 17 12.86 1.99 36.81
N LEU A 18 12.57 3.21 36.39
CA LEU A 18 11.53 3.49 35.41
C LEU A 18 12.06 2.94 34.08
N PHE A 19 11.79 1.66 33.84
CA PHE A 19 11.79 1.14 32.48
C PHE A 19 10.68 1.88 31.73
N ALA A 20 11.03 2.98 31.07
CA ALA A 20 10.20 3.55 30.04
C ALA A 20 10.17 2.55 28.88
N MET A 21 9.24 1.59 28.94
CA MET A 21 8.83 0.83 27.75
C MET A 21 8.23 1.85 26.79
N ALA A 22 9.03 2.32 25.84
CA ALA A 22 8.52 3.03 24.69
C ALA A 22 7.65 2.05 23.91
N ILE A 23 6.34 2.12 24.10
CA ILE A 23 5.37 1.43 23.25
C ILE A 23 5.45 2.15 21.90
N ILE A 24 6.23 1.61 20.97
CA ILE A 24 6.21 2.05 19.57
C ILE A 24 4.91 1.52 18.98
N SER A 25 3.81 2.24 19.24
CA SER A 25 2.55 2.02 18.55
C SER A 25 2.81 2.30 17.08
N SER A 26 3.01 1.25 16.28
CA SER A 26 3.04 1.34 14.82
C SER A 26 1.62 1.62 14.34
N SER A 27 1.17 2.86 14.54
CA SER A 27 -0.04 3.41 13.94
C SER A 27 0.06 3.23 12.43
N ALA A 28 -0.96 2.60 11.84
CA ALA A 28 -1.13 2.31 10.42
C ALA A 28 -0.30 3.23 9.51
N VAL A 29 0.64 2.64 8.77
CA VAL A 29 1.40 3.33 7.73
C VAL A 29 0.36 3.83 6.72
N ALA A 30 0.07 5.12 6.76
CA ALA A 30 -0.64 5.76 5.67
C ALA A 30 0.30 5.75 4.45
N HIS A 31 -0.22 5.49 3.25
CA HIS A 31 0.49 5.53 1.95
C HIS A 31 1.05 6.94 1.60
N LYS A 32 1.67 7.64 2.56
CA LYS A 32 1.92 9.08 2.50
C LYS A 32 3.28 9.45 1.95
N LEU A 33 4.25 8.53 1.95
CA LEU A 33 5.57 8.84 1.38
C LEU A 33 5.58 8.40 -0.08
N CYS A 34 5.80 9.35 -0.99
CA CYS A 34 5.90 9.04 -2.42
C CYS A 34 7.02 8.02 -2.72
N ALA A 35 8.07 8.01 -1.89
CA ALA A 35 9.20 7.10 -1.96
C ALA A 35 8.86 5.63 -1.67
N ASP A 36 7.71 5.36 -1.04
CA ASP A 36 7.27 3.99 -0.75
C ASP A 36 6.87 3.24 -2.03
N CYS A 37 6.53 3.99 -3.09
CA CYS A 37 6.12 3.42 -4.38
C CYS A 37 7.02 3.87 -5.52
N HIS A 38 7.54 5.10 -5.50
CA HIS A 38 8.27 5.71 -6.63
C HIS A 38 9.77 5.86 -6.36
N ILE A 39 10.59 5.49 -7.36
CA ILE A 39 12.05 5.73 -7.35
C ILE A 39 12.33 7.24 -7.32
N ASN A 40 11.55 8.00 -8.10
CA ASN A 40 11.61 9.46 -8.15
C ASN A 40 10.36 10.02 -7.47
N SER A 41 10.52 10.48 -6.23
CA SER A 41 9.42 10.88 -5.35
C SER A 41 8.93 12.33 -5.59
N SER A 42 9.44 13.00 -6.62
CA SER A 42 9.03 14.36 -6.96
C SER A 42 7.74 14.34 -7.81
N PRO A 43 6.68 15.06 -7.42
CA PRO A 43 5.41 15.09 -8.16
C PRO A 43 5.56 15.68 -9.57
N ASP A 44 6.64 16.42 -9.82
CA ASP A 44 6.93 17.08 -11.11
C ASP A 44 7.86 16.24 -12.01
N SER A 45 8.21 15.02 -11.59
CA SER A 45 9.08 14.13 -12.36
C SER A 45 8.39 13.65 -13.64
N LEU A 46 9.06 13.82 -14.78
CA LEU A 46 8.61 13.32 -16.09
C LEU A 46 8.56 11.78 -16.17
N THR A 47 9.23 11.11 -15.22
CA THR A 47 9.27 9.65 -15.10
C THR A 47 8.85 9.25 -13.70
N ALA A 48 7.63 8.75 -13.57
CA ALA A 48 7.07 8.18 -12.34
C ALA A 48 7.33 6.67 -12.31
N GLU A 49 8.60 6.29 -12.18
CA GLU A 49 9.01 4.89 -12.13
C GLU A 49 8.73 4.28 -10.75
N LEU A 50 8.23 3.05 -10.72
CA LEU A 50 7.92 2.33 -9.48
C LEU A 50 9.16 1.57 -8.97
N ILE A 51 9.32 1.47 -7.65
CA ILE A 51 10.45 0.75 -7.02
C ILE A 51 10.36 -0.77 -7.20
N ALA A 52 9.18 -1.29 -7.55
CA ALA A 52 8.87 -2.69 -7.80
C ALA A 52 7.63 -2.79 -8.71
N PRO A 53 7.32 -3.98 -9.27
CA PRO A 53 6.07 -4.19 -9.99
C PRO A 53 4.85 -3.80 -9.17
N LEU A 54 3.85 -3.20 -9.82
CA LEU A 54 2.67 -2.66 -9.16
C LEU A 54 1.91 -3.67 -8.27
N PRO A 55 1.69 -4.94 -8.67
CA PRO A 55 1.04 -5.91 -7.78
C PRO A 55 1.85 -6.18 -6.51
N ASP A 56 3.17 -6.29 -6.63
CA ASP A 56 4.07 -6.58 -5.51
C ASP A 56 4.07 -5.43 -4.48
N LEU A 57 4.00 -4.18 -4.95
CA LEU A 57 3.85 -3.00 -4.08
C LEU A 57 2.56 -3.01 -3.28
N CYS A 58 1.44 -3.40 -3.90
CA CYS A 58 0.17 -3.50 -3.17
C CYS A 58 0.22 -4.63 -2.13
N LEU A 59 0.80 -5.77 -2.50
CA LEU A 59 0.86 -6.97 -1.66
C LEU A 59 1.91 -6.90 -0.56
N SER A 60 2.89 -5.99 -0.63
CA SER A 60 3.88 -5.81 0.44
C SER A 60 3.25 -5.31 1.75
N CYS A 61 2.07 -4.69 1.67
CA CYS A 61 1.30 -4.20 2.81
C CYS A 61 -0.06 -4.90 2.96
N HIS A 62 -0.65 -5.39 1.88
CA HIS A 62 -1.91 -6.13 1.85
C HIS A 62 -1.68 -7.57 1.39
N ASP A 63 -0.90 -8.31 2.17
CA ASP A 63 -0.47 -9.68 1.95
C ASP A 63 -1.61 -10.70 1.93
N ASN A 64 -2.65 -10.47 2.74
CA ASN A 64 -3.86 -11.28 2.72
C ASN A 64 -4.94 -10.61 1.89
N ARG A 65 -4.93 -10.97 0.60
CA ARG A 65 -6.03 -10.79 -0.35
C ARG A 65 -7.28 -11.61 0.06
N THR A 66 -7.87 -11.26 1.20
CA THR A 66 -9.00 -11.96 1.83
C THR A 66 -10.27 -11.12 1.92
N GLY A 67 -10.35 -10.00 1.22
CA GLY A 67 -11.54 -9.15 1.22
C GLY A 67 -12.74 -9.89 0.61
N LEU A 68 -13.91 -9.81 1.26
CA LEU A 68 -15.16 -10.40 0.75
C LEU A 68 -15.57 -9.88 -0.63
N ASN A 69 -15.08 -8.69 -1.01
CA ASN A 69 -15.35 -8.04 -2.29
C ASN A 69 -14.13 -8.02 -3.20
N GLU A 70 -13.19 -8.94 -2.99
CA GLU A 70 -12.10 -9.11 -3.94
C GLU A 70 -12.60 -9.68 -5.25
N HIS A 71 -12.03 -9.11 -6.30
CA HIS A 71 -12.39 -9.43 -7.66
C HIS A 71 -11.13 -9.78 -8.44
N VAL A 72 -11.33 -10.47 -9.56
CA VAL A 72 -10.23 -10.90 -10.43
C VAL A 72 -9.45 -9.71 -10.97
N THR A 73 -8.12 -9.85 -10.96
CA THR A 73 -7.14 -8.99 -11.64
C THR A 73 -6.41 -9.83 -12.68
N ASP A 74 -5.56 -9.19 -13.49
CA ASP A 74 -4.70 -9.83 -14.48
C ASP A 74 -5.48 -10.52 -15.61
N VAL A 75 -6.62 -9.93 -15.96
CA VAL A 75 -7.51 -10.39 -17.03
C VAL A 75 -7.56 -9.35 -18.13
N VAL A 76 -7.43 -9.78 -19.38
CA VAL A 76 -7.76 -8.97 -20.55
C VAL A 76 -9.30 -8.90 -20.64
N PRO A 77 -9.93 -7.73 -20.48
CA PRO A 77 -11.38 -7.64 -20.52
C PRO A 77 -11.90 -7.95 -21.92
N SER A 78 -13.00 -8.70 -22.00
CA SER A 78 -13.66 -9.04 -23.28
C SER A 78 -14.66 -7.98 -23.74
N MET A 79 -14.66 -6.82 -23.10
CA MET A 79 -15.60 -5.72 -23.34
C MET A 79 -14.87 -4.38 -23.32
N ILE A 80 -15.56 -3.34 -23.81
CA ILE A 80 -15.07 -1.96 -23.70
C ILE A 80 -15.20 -1.53 -22.24
N VAL A 81 -14.06 -1.35 -21.58
CA VAL A 81 -13.99 -0.86 -20.21
C VAL A 81 -14.19 0.67 -20.21
N PRO A 82 -15.06 1.23 -19.33
CA PRO A 82 -15.24 2.68 -19.22
C PRO A 82 -13.94 3.43 -18.95
N GLN A 83 -13.84 4.67 -19.44
CA GLN A 83 -12.61 5.45 -19.36
C GLN A 83 -12.17 5.73 -17.91
N GLU A 84 -13.12 5.83 -16.99
CA GLU A 84 -12.85 6.02 -15.56
C GLU A 84 -12.18 4.80 -14.88
N LEU A 85 -12.12 3.65 -15.55
CA LEU A 85 -11.52 2.40 -15.07
C LEU A 85 -10.31 2.05 -15.96
N PRO A 86 -9.13 2.64 -15.69
CA PRO A 86 -7.98 2.51 -16.58
C PRO A 86 -7.42 1.08 -16.58
N LEU A 87 -7.07 0.59 -17.76
CA LEU A 87 -6.33 -0.66 -17.92
C LEU A 87 -4.83 -0.38 -17.86
N LEU A 88 -4.08 -1.26 -17.19
CA LEU A 88 -2.63 -1.23 -17.22
C LEU A 88 -2.18 -2.12 -18.37
N ASN A 89 -1.61 -1.56 -19.43
CA ASN A 89 -1.18 -2.34 -20.61
C ASN A 89 -2.27 -3.26 -21.20
N GLY A 90 -3.54 -2.82 -21.13
CA GLY A 90 -4.68 -3.57 -21.65
C GLY A 90 -5.25 -4.65 -20.71
N ILE A 91 -4.72 -4.80 -19.49
CA ILE A 91 -5.24 -5.73 -18.48
C ILE A 91 -5.91 -5.01 -17.31
N LEU A 92 -6.91 -5.68 -16.71
CA LEU A 92 -7.47 -5.29 -15.43
C LEU A 92 -6.39 -5.46 -14.35
N SER A 93 -6.10 -4.41 -13.61
CA SER A 93 -5.09 -4.41 -12.53
C SER A 93 -5.69 -3.84 -11.25
N CYS A 94 -4.93 -3.89 -10.15
CA CYS A 94 -5.33 -3.28 -8.87
C CYS A 94 -5.78 -1.82 -9.06
N THR A 95 -5.05 -1.05 -9.88
CA THR A 95 -5.31 0.38 -10.13
C THR A 95 -6.46 0.66 -11.10
N THR A 96 -7.01 -0.37 -11.72
CA THR A 96 -8.22 -0.22 -12.54
C THR A 96 -9.41 0.15 -11.66
N CYS A 97 -9.51 -0.46 -10.48
CA CYS A 97 -10.58 -0.20 -9.52
C CYS A 97 -10.13 0.72 -8.39
N HIS A 98 -8.85 0.62 -7.97
CA HIS A 98 -8.29 1.42 -6.90
C HIS A 98 -7.49 2.63 -7.42
N ASP A 99 -7.54 3.73 -6.68
CA ASP A 99 -6.72 4.91 -6.88
C ASP A 99 -5.72 5.04 -5.74
N PRO A 100 -4.43 4.77 -5.98
CA PRO A 100 -3.39 4.88 -4.97
C PRO A 100 -3.14 6.33 -4.54
N HIS A 101 -3.63 7.32 -5.29
CA HIS A 101 -3.54 8.74 -4.95
C HIS A 101 -4.85 9.32 -4.39
N ALA A 102 -5.88 8.49 -4.17
CA ALA A 102 -7.13 8.98 -3.58
C ALA A 102 -6.90 9.52 -2.17
N THR A 103 -7.40 10.73 -1.92
CA THR A 103 -7.25 11.44 -0.63
C THR A 103 -8.32 11.06 0.40
N SER A 104 -9.36 10.32 -0.01
CA SER A 104 -10.43 9.83 0.87
C SER A 104 -11.17 8.63 0.26
N GLY A 105 -11.78 7.80 1.12
CA GLY A 105 -12.72 6.75 0.74
C GLY A 105 -12.13 5.52 0.06
N GLY A 106 -11.71 4.50 0.83
CA GLY A 106 -11.50 3.09 0.40
C GLY A 106 -10.68 2.82 -0.88
N GLN A 107 -9.98 3.83 -1.40
CA GLN A 107 -9.32 3.88 -2.69
C GLN A 107 -10.18 3.58 -3.93
N LEU A 108 -11.49 3.31 -3.86
CA LEU A 108 -12.24 2.96 -5.08
C LEU A 108 -12.45 4.17 -6.00
N ARG A 109 -12.14 4.02 -7.30
CA ARG A 109 -12.33 5.06 -8.34
C ARG A 109 -13.80 5.44 -8.53
N VAL A 110 -14.69 4.47 -8.35
CA VAL A 110 -16.15 4.66 -8.36
C VAL A 110 -16.77 3.91 -7.19
N ASN A 111 -17.96 4.32 -6.76
CA ASN A 111 -18.65 3.62 -5.68
C ASN A 111 -18.89 2.14 -6.03
N ALA A 112 -18.73 1.26 -5.03
CA ALA A 112 -18.77 -0.19 -5.20
C ALA A 112 -19.98 -0.67 -6.02
N SER A 113 -21.18 -0.15 -5.76
CA SER A 113 -22.39 -0.54 -6.51
C SER A 113 -22.33 -0.20 -8.00
N ARG A 114 -21.70 0.90 -8.40
CA ARG A 114 -21.52 1.22 -9.83
C ARG A 114 -20.40 0.42 -10.47
N LEU A 115 -19.36 0.05 -9.71
CA LEU A 115 -18.23 -0.72 -10.21
C LEU A 115 -18.68 -2.08 -10.78
N CYS A 116 -19.58 -2.79 -10.08
CA CYS A 116 -20.07 -4.09 -10.52
C CYS A 116 -20.80 -4.00 -11.88
N ILE A 117 -21.67 -3.00 -12.04
CA ILE A 117 -22.49 -2.83 -13.26
C ILE A 117 -21.73 -2.14 -14.41
N ALA A 118 -20.51 -1.63 -14.15
CA ALA A 118 -19.64 -1.11 -15.20
C ALA A 118 -19.23 -2.22 -16.18
N CYS A 119 -19.10 -3.46 -15.69
CA CYS A 119 -18.78 -4.63 -16.52
C CYS A 119 -19.95 -5.63 -16.64
N HIS A 120 -20.70 -5.87 -15.57
CA HIS A 120 -21.84 -6.80 -15.58
C HIS A 120 -23.15 -6.11 -15.97
N ARG A 121 -23.21 -5.61 -17.21
CA ARG A 121 -24.45 -5.07 -17.79
C ARG A 121 -25.38 -6.24 -18.14
N LYS A 122 -26.64 -6.15 -17.73
CA LYS A 122 -27.68 -7.11 -18.12
C LYS A 122 -28.02 -6.98 -19.60
#